data_AF-A0A935IUK6-F1
#
_entry.id   AF-A0A935IUK6-F1
#
_cell.length_a   1.000
_cell.length_b   1.000
_cell.length_c   1.000
_cell.angle_alpha   90.00
_cell.angle_beta   90.00
_cell.angle_gamma   90.00
#
_symmetry.space_group_name_H-M   'P 1'
#
loop_
_entity.id
_entity.type
_entity.pdbx_description
1 polymer ?
#
loop_
_entity_poly.entity_id
_entity_poly.type
_entity_poly.pdbx_seq_one_letter_code
_entity_poly.pdbx_strand_id
1 'polypeptide(L)'
;MSELLWKLSGSDYYIIKNCDAKTKDRFGKVGLFVFVIGLLCFSGLITFYYIFKTLFIAFPFALFFGWMVANIYLVLLGTLAKNPLPHIKNVRAAKVSLAIRLFFLLIMAIIIVKPIESFLLSSFTTEKIQEKRVELLSNYELNLKNYYKDDLNKIQSELTKASKLVYKSDFFIERIRQSNELPNPTIFYYY
;
A
#
# COMPACT_ATOMS: atom_id res chain seq x y z
N MET A 1 -5.69 -35.35 12.31
CA MET A 1 -5.52 -34.32 11.26
C MET A 1 -6.35 -34.64 10.00
N SER A 2 -6.28 -35.86 9.45
CA SER A 2 -7.01 -36.27 8.24
C SER A 2 -8.55 -36.26 8.37
N GLU A 3 -9.10 -36.57 9.55
CA GLU A 3 -10.56 -36.65 9.71
C GLU A 3 -11.28 -35.30 9.63
N LEU A 4 -10.66 -34.22 10.09
CA LEU A 4 -11.20 -32.86 9.96
C LEU A 4 -11.24 -32.42 8.49
N LEU A 5 -10.20 -32.75 7.73
CA LEU A 5 -10.11 -32.45 6.30
C LEU A 5 -11.18 -33.20 5.49
N TRP A 6 -11.49 -34.45 5.88
CA TRP A 6 -12.55 -35.23 5.24
C TRP A 6 -13.95 -34.69 5.54
N LYS A 7 -14.20 -34.23 6.77
CA LYS A 7 -15.45 -33.52 7.14
C LYS A 7 -15.58 -32.17 6.42
N LEU A 8 -14.48 -31.42 6.26
CA LEU A 8 -14.46 -30.15 5.52
C LEU A 8 -14.57 -30.31 3.99
N SER A 9 -14.34 -31.50 3.44
CA SER A 9 -14.55 -31.76 2.01
C SER A 9 -16.03 -31.81 1.61
N GLY A 10 -16.96 -31.76 2.59
CA GLY A 10 -18.42 -31.83 2.35
C GLY A 10 -18.90 -33.13 1.74
N SER A 11 -18.10 -34.19 1.89
CA SER A 11 -18.40 -35.55 1.47
C SER A 11 -18.68 -36.41 2.71
N ASP A 12 -19.54 -37.42 2.56
CA ASP A 12 -19.91 -38.31 3.66
C ASP A 12 -18.67 -39.06 4.18
N TYR A 13 -18.28 -38.72 5.42
CA TYR A 13 -17.10 -39.28 6.09
C TYR A 13 -17.16 -40.82 6.17
N TYR A 14 -18.35 -41.41 6.34
CA TYR A 14 -18.51 -42.86 6.41
C TYR A 14 -18.21 -43.54 5.07
N ILE A 15 -18.52 -42.88 3.95
CA ILE A 15 -18.25 -43.39 2.61
C ILE A 15 -16.76 -43.28 2.28
N ILE A 16 -16.13 -42.15 2.60
CA ILE A 16 -14.71 -41.92 2.31
C ILE A 16 -13.82 -42.90 3.11
N LYS A 17 -14.18 -43.21 4.36
CA LYS A 17 -13.41 -44.11 5.22
C LYS A 17 -13.27 -45.53 4.63
N ASN A 18 -14.28 -45.98 3.88
CA ASN A 18 -14.30 -47.30 3.25
C ASN A 18 -13.73 -47.31 1.81
N CYS A 19 -13.30 -46.18 1.26
CA CYS A 19 -12.70 -46.11 -0.08
C CYS A 19 -11.19 -46.37 -0.11
N ASP A 20 -10.68 -46.62 -1.32
CA ASP A 20 -9.26 -46.75 -1.63
C ASP A 20 -8.45 -45.51 -1.18
N ALA A 21 -7.16 -45.72 -0.89
CA ALA A 21 -6.25 -44.68 -0.41
C ALA A 21 -6.16 -43.48 -1.38
N LYS A 22 -6.23 -43.73 -2.70
CA LYS A 22 -6.17 -42.68 -3.72
C LYS A 22 -7.38 -41.74 -3.68
N THR A 23 -8.56 -42.28 -3.40
CA THR A 23 -9.81 -41.50 -3.31
C THR A 23 -9.79 -40.63 -2.05
N LYS A 24 -9.33 -41.18 -0.92
CA LYS A 24 -9.15 -40.45 0.35
C LYS A 24 -8.20 -39.26 0.22
N ASP A 25 -7.07 -39.44 -0.47
CA ASP A 25 -6.08 -38.36 -0.68
C ASP A 25 -6.64 -37.25 -1.57
N ARG A 26 -7.42 -37.59 -2.62
CA ARG A 26 -8.06 -36.59 -3.49
C ARG A 26 -9.06 -35.72 -2.71
N PHE A 27 -9.93 -36.31 -1.90
CA PHE A 27 -10.87 -35.56 -1.06
C PHE A 27 -10.17 -34.81 0.07
N GLY A 28 -9.07 -35.35 0.61
CA GLY A 28 -8.22 -34.65 1.58
C GLY A 28 -7.61 -33.36 1.02
N LYS A 29 -7.11 -33.38 -0.22
CA LYS A 29 -6.59 -32.18 -0.92
C LYS A 29 -7.66 -31.12 -1.15
N VAL A 30 -8.87 -31.54 -1.51
CA VAL A 30 -10.03 -30.63 -1.64
C VAL A 30 -10.37 -29.95 -0.31
N GLY A 31 -10.48 -30.72 0.77
CA GLY A 31 -10.75 -30.16 2.10
C GLY A 31 -9.63 -29.24 2.58
N LEU A 32 -8.37 -29.58 2.29
CA LEU A 32 -7.21 -28.75 2.64
C LEU A 32 -7.21 -27.42 1.88
N PHE A 33 -7.55 -27.43 0.58
CA PHE A 33 -7.66 -26.21 -0.22
C PHE A 33 -8.72 -25.25 0.34
N VAL A 34 -9.91 -25.76 0.67
CA VAL A 34 -11.00 -24.96 1.26
C VAL A 34 -10.61 -24.43 2.63
N PHE A 35 -9.90 -25.21 3.45
CA PHE A 35 -9.41 -24.76 4.76
C PHE A 35 -8.41 -23.60 4.64
N VAL A 36 -7.46 -23.69 3.71
CA VAL A 36 -6.48 -22.61 3.44
C VAL A 36 -7.18 -21.33 2.99
N ILE A 37 -8.19 -21.43 2.10
CA ILE A 37 -8.96 -20.26 1.66
C ILE A 37 -9.77 -19.65 2.80
N GLY A 38 -10.38 -20.49 3.65
CA GLY A 38 -11.10 -20.03 4.84
C GLY A 38 -10.17 -19.25 5.80
N LEU A 39 -8.96 -19.76 6.05
CA LEU A 39 -7.95 -19.06 6.84
C LEU A 39 -7.47 -17.76 6.18
N LEU A 40 -7.25 -17.76 4.86
CA LEU A 40 -6.86 -16.56 4.13
C LEU A 40 -7.96 -15.48 4.23
N CYS A 41 -9.22 -15.89 4.21
CA CYS A 41 -10.36 -14.99 4.36
C CYS A 41 -10.47 -14.41 5.79
N PHE A 42 -10.01 -15.15 6.80
CA PHE A 42 -9.91 -14.65 8.17
C PHE A 42 -8.93 -13.46 8.30
N SER A 43 -7.97 -13.31 7.39
CA SER A 43 -7.13 -12.09 7.34
C SER A 43 -7.95 -10.80 7.08
N GLY A 44 -9.15 -10.95 6.49
CA GLY A 44 -10.14 -9.88 6.34
C GLY A 44 -10.70 -9.34 7.66
N LEU A 45 -10.44 -9.99 8.79
CA LEU A 45 -10.76 -9.47 10.13
C LEU A 45 -10.18 -8.06 10.34
N ILE A 46 -8.96 -7.84 9.85
CA ILE A 46 -8.27 -6.55 9.94
C ILE A 46 -9.02 -5.50 9.10
N THR A 47 -9.49 -5.87 7.91
CA THR A 47 -10.31 -5.01 7.05
C THR A 47 -11.65 -4.66 7.70
N PHE A 48 -12.36 -5.65 8.27
CA PHE A 48 -13.61 -5.40 8.97
C PHE A 48 -13.41 -4.57 10.24
N TYR A 49 -12.28 -4.71 10.92
CA TYR A 49 -11.91 -3.84 12.03
C TYR A 49 -11.76 -2.38 11.58
N TYR A 50 -11.15 -2.12 10.41
CA TYR A 50 -11.06 -0.75 9.88
C TYR A 50 -12.42 -0.14 9.53
N ILE A 51 -13.38 -0.95 9.06
CA ILE A 51 -14.73 -0.51 8.68
C ILE A 51 -15.59 -0.22 9.91
N PHE A 52 -15.71 -1.18 10.82
CA PHE A 52 -16.65 -1.10 11.95
C PHE A 52 -16.06 -0.43 13.19
N LYS A 53 -14.74 -0.19 13.21
CA LYS A 53 -13.99 0.39 14.34
C LYS A 53 -14.18 -0.34 15.68
N THR A 54 -14.74 -1.55 15.65
CA THR A 54 -15.15 -2.31 16.83
C THR A 54 -14.81 -3.78 16.63
N LEU A 55 -13.92 -4.33 17.47
CA LEU A 55 -13.53 -5.74 17.39
C LEU A 55 -14.70 -6.70 17.64
N PHE A 56 -15.62 -6.31 18.53
CA PHE A 56 -16.78 -7.13 18.92
C PHE A 56 -17.72 -7.42 17.74
N ILE A 57 -17.94 -6.44 16.84
CA ILE A 57 -18.72 -6.63 15.61
C ILE A 57 -17.87 -7.28 14.50
N ALA A 58 -16.58 -6.92 14.41
CA ALA A 58 -15.72 -7.37 13.31
C ALA A 58 -15.46 -8.89 13.35
N PHE A 59 -15.31 -9.48 14.54
CA PHE A 59 -15.01 -10.91 14.69
C PHE A 59 -16.12 -11.85 14.15
N PRO A 60 -17.39 -11.76 14.59
CA PRO A 60 -18.45 -12.61 14.07
C PRO A 60 -18.70 -12.38 12.57
N PHE A 61 -18.51 -11.15 12.10
CA PHE A 61 -18.68 -10.82 10.68
C PHE A 61 -17.57 -11.44 9.81
N ALA A 62 -16.32 -11.39 10.27
CA ALA A 62 -15.20 -12.05 9.60
C ALA A 62 -15.37 -13.58 9.60
N LEU A 63 -15.85 -14.16 10.70
CA LEU A 63 -16.13 -15.59 10.80
C LEU A 63 -17.25 -16.02 9.84
N PHE A 64 -18.36 -15.26 9.80
CA PHE A 64 -19.48 -15.52 8.89
C PHE A 64 -19.04 -15.38 7.42
N PHE A 65 -18.25 -14.36 7.11
CA PHE A 65 -17.74 -14.13 5.76
C PHE A 65 -16.78 -15.25 5.31
N GLY A 66 -15.83 -15.64 6.16
CA GLY A 66 -14.94 -16.78 5.90
C GLY A 66 -15.70 -18.09 5.72
N TRP A 67 -16.73 -18.32 6.54
CA TRP A 67 -17.62 -19.48 6.41
C TRP A 67 -18.37 -19.47 5.07
N MET A 68 -18.93 -18.32 4.68
CA MET A 68 -19.63 -18.15 3.39
C MET A 68 -18.70 -18.47 2.21
N VAL A 69 -17.49 -17.93 2.21
CA VAL A 69 -16.49 -18.16 1.16
C VAL A 69 -16.11 -19.64 1.09
N ALA A 70 -15.84 -20.28 2.23
CA ALA A 70 -15.52 -21.71 2.27
C ALA A 70 -16.64 -22.57 1.68
N ASN A 71 -17.90 -22.26 1.99
CA ASN A 71 -19.06 -22.97 1.44
C ASN A 71 -19.19 -22.80 -0.08
N ILE A 72 -18.99 -21.58 -0.61
CA ILE A 72 -19.03 -21.32 -2.05
C ILE A 72 -17.94 -22.14 -2.77
N TYR A 73 -16.71 -22.13 -2.25
CA TYR A 73 -15.61 -22.91 -2.84
C TYR A 73 -15.85 -24.41 -2.80
N LEU A 74 -16.45 -24.91 -1.72
CA LEU A 74 -16.81 -26.33 -1.60
C LEU A 74 -17.84 -26.73 -2.66
N VAL A 75 -18.87 -25.91 -2.89
CA VAL A 75 -19.87 -26.15 -3.95
C VAL A 75 -19.22 -26.10 -5.34
N LEU A 76 -18.31 -25.16 -5.58
CA LEU A 76 -17.55 -25.06 -6.83
C LEU A 76 -16.71 -26.31 -7.10
N LEU A 77 -15.93 -26.75 -6.12
CA LEU A 77 -15.10 -27.94 -6.26
C LEU A 77 -15.93 -29.22 -6.36
N GLY A 78 -17.00 -29.34 -5.58
CA GLY A 78 -17.92 -30.47 -5.62
C GLY A 78 -18.60 -30.61 -6.98
N THR A 79 -18.95 -29.49 -7.60
CA THR A 79 -19.53 -29.49 -8.95
C THR A 79 -18.49 -29.72 -10.05
N LEU A 80 -17.21 -29.39 -9.86
CA LEU A 80 -16.11 -29.83 -10.76
C LEU A 80 -15.80 -31.33 -10.63
N ALA A 81 -15.82 -31.86 -9.41
CA ALA A 81 -15.43 -33.25 -9.12
C ALA A 81 -16.49 -34.26 -9.58
N LYS A 82 -17.76 -33.86 -9.64
CA LYS A 82 -18.86 -34.71 -10.12
C LYS A 82 -18.71 -34.89 -11.63
N ASN A 83 -18.43 -36.12 -12.07
CA ASN A 83 -18.54 -36.48 -13.48
C ASN A 83 -19.90 -36.02 -14.03
N PRO A 84 -19.98 -35.53 -15.28
CA PRO A 84 -21.26 -35.20 -15.88
C PRO A 84 -22.18 -36.41 -15.71
N LEU A 85 -23.35 -36.16 -15.13
CA LEU A 85 -24.22 -37.20 -14.58
C LEU A 85 -24.34 -38.36 -15.58
N PRO A 86 -24.26 -39.64 -15.13
CA PRO A 86 -24.46 -40.80 -16.01
C PRO A 86 -25.83 -40.81 -16.71
N HIS A 87 -26.74 -39.93 -16.29
CA HIS A 87 -28.10 -39.81 -16.78
C HIS A 87 -28.30 -38.80 -17.93
N ILE A 88 -27.28 -38.01 -18.32
CA ILE A 88 -27.39 -37.05 -19.43
C ILE A 88 -26.84 -37.68 -20.70
N LYS A 89 -27.73 -38.22 -21.55
CA LYS A 89 -27.39 -38.80 -22.86
C LYS A 89 -26.67 -37.84 -23.83
N ASN A 90 -26.72 -36.52 -23.56
CA ASN A 90 -26.10 -35.49 -24.41
C ASN A 90 -24.72 -35.05 -23.92
N VAL A 91 -23.68 -35.72 -24.42
CA VAL A 91 -22.26 -35.40 -24.21
C VAL A 91 -21.88 -33.95 -24.55
N ARG A 92 -22.58 -33.28 -25.47
CA ARG A 92 -22.31 -31.87 -25.81
C ARG A 92 -22.74 -30.90 -24.69
N ALA A 93 -23.95 -31.07 -24.16
CA ALA A 93 -24.47 -30.24 -23.07
C ALA A 93 -23.64 -30.39 -21.78
N ALA A 94 -23.20 -31.63 -21.50
CA ALA A 94 -22.28 -31.92 -20.39
C ALA A 94 -20.95 -31.16 -20.50
N LYS A 95 -20.32 -31.15 -21.68
CA LYS A 95 -19.05 -30.43 -21.92
C LYS A 95 -19.22 -28.92 -21.80
N VAL A 96 -20.30 -28.36 -22.34
CA VAL A 96 -20.59 -26.92 -22.23
C VAL A 96 -20.82 -26.52 -20.77
N SER A 97 -21.55 -27.32 -20.00
CA SER A 97 -21.77 -27.09 -18.56
C SER A 97 -20.47 -27.17 -17.73
N LEU A 98 -19.55 -28.07 -18.10
CA LEU A 98 -18.23 -28.13 -17.48
C LEU A 98 -17.39 -26.89 -17.83
N ALA A 99 -17.42 -26.46 -19.10
CA ALA A 99 -16.64 -25.33 -19.59
C ALA A 99 -17.06 -24.01 -18.92
N ILE A 100 -18.35 -23.74 -18.77
CA ILE A 100 -18.84 -22.53 -18.08
C ILE A 100 -18.39 -22.50 -16.61
N ARG A 101 -18.36 -23.65 -15.94
CA ARG A 101 -17.91 -23.77 -14.55
C ARG A 101 -16.40 -23.56 -14.42
N LEU A 102 -15.62 -24.11 -15.35
CA LEU A 102 -14.17 -23.90 -15.41
C LEU A 102 -13.83 -22.42 -15.66
N PHE A 103 -14.57 -21.78 -16.55
CA PHE A 103 -14.43 -20.34 -16.82
C PHE A 103 -14.69 -19.49 -15.57
N PHE A 104 -15.76 -19.79 -14.84
CA PHE A 104 -16.05 -19.11 -13.57
C PHE A 104 -14.95 -19.33 -12.52
N LEU A 105 -14.41 -20.55 -12.42
CA LEU A 105 -13.29 -20.85 -11.52
C LEU A 105 -12.05 -20.01 -11.86
N LEU A 106 -11.78 -19.79 -13.15
CA LEU A 106 -10.64 -18.99 -13.61
C LEU A 106 -10.81 -17.51 -13.22
N ILE A 107 -12.01 -16.96 -13.36
CA ILE A 107 -12.34 -15.61 -12.89
C ILE A 107 -12.12 -15.51 -11.37
N MET A 108 -12.60 -16.49 -10.60
CA MET A 108 -12.40 -16.53 -9.15
C MET A 108 -10.92 -16.61 -8.77
N ALA A 109 -10.11 -17.36 -9.51
CA ALA A 109 -8.67 -17.43 -9.28
C ALA A 109 -8.00 -16.06 -9.48
N ILE A 110 -8.38 -15.30 -10.52
CA ILE A 110 -7.88 -13.93 -10.74
C ILE A 110 -8.27 -13.03 -9.57
N ILE A 111 -9.52 -13.14 -9.08
CA ILE A 111 -10.00 -12.37 -7.95
C ILE A 111 -9.20 -12.68 -6.67
N ILE A 112 -8.84 -13.94 -6.42
CA ILE A 112 -8.00 -14.32 -5.26
C ILE A 112 -6.56 -13.83 -5.43
N VAL A 113 -6.01 -13.84 -6.64
CA VAL A 113 -4.63 -13.41 -6.89
C VAL A 113 -4.45 -11.93 -6.57
N LYS A 114 -5.44 -11.08 -6.85
CA LYS A 114 -5.35 -9.62 -6.62
C LYS A 114 -5.03 -9.20 -5.17
N PRO A 115 -5.70 -9.69 -4.12
CA PRO A 115 -5.34 -9.38 -2.73
C PRO A 115 -3.99 -9.98 -2.35
N ILE A 116 -3.64 -11.18 -2.83
CA ILE A 116 -2.32 -11.80 -2.56
C ILE A 116 -1.20 -10.96 -3.19
N GLU A 117 -1.40 -10.52 -4.44
CA GLU A 117 -0.51 -9.64 -5.18
C GLU A 117 -0.31 -8.33 -4.42
N SER A 118 -1.40 -7.66 -4.01
CA SER A 118 -1.32 -6.41 -3.23
C SER A 118 -0.64 -6.60 -1.87
N PHE A 119 -0.91 -7.71 -1.18
CA PHE A 119 -0.32 -8.00 0.12
C PHE A 119 1.20 -8.23 0.00
N LEU A 120 1.64 -9.08 -0.92
CA LEU A 120 3.06 -9.32 -1.18
C LEU A 120 3.77 -8.09 -1.74
N LEU A 121 3.12 -7.33 -2.63
CA LEU A 121 3.74 -6.17 -3.26
C LEU A 121 3.91 -5.01 -2.28
N SER A 122 3.04 -4.86 -1.28
CA SER A 122 3.13 -3.79 -0.29
C SER A 122 4.44 -3.82 0.53
N SER A 123 4.96 -5.02 0.84
CA SER A 123 6.23 -5.17 1.55
C SER A 123 7.42 -4.81 0.64
N PHE A 124 7.37 -5.16 -0.65
CA PHE A 124 8.44 -4.84 -1.60
C PHE A 124 8.41 -3.39 -2.11
N THR A 125 7.24 -2.76 -2.20
CA THR A 125 7.09 -1.42 -2.76
C THR A 125 7.45 -0.32 -1.77
N THR A 126 7.26 -0.53 -0.47
CA THR A 126 7.56 0.51 0.54
C THR A 126 9.01 0.95 0.47
N GLU A 127 9.95 0.01 0.31
CA GLU A 127 11.38 0.30 0.22
C GLU A 127 11.74 1.05 -1.08
N LYS A 128 11.33 0.53 -2.25
CA LYS A 128 11.63 1.15 -3.55
C LYS A 128 10.92 2.49 -3.77
N ILE A 129 9.72 2.66 -3.21
CA ILE A 129 8.99 3.93 -3.27
C ILE A 129 9.68 4.98 -2.38
N GLN A 130 10.18 4.60 -1.21
CA GLN A 130 10.94 5.51 -0.36
C GLN A 130 12.23 5.96 -1.04
N GLU A 131 12.98 5.04 -1.64
CA GLU A 131 14.19 5.36 -2.40
C GLU A 131 13.91 6.35 -3.55
N LYS A 132 12.90 6.07 -4.38
CA LYS A 132 12.47 6.99 -5.46
C LYS A 132 11.98 8.34 -4.94
N ARG A 133 11.31 8.40 -3.78
CA ARG A 133 10.88 9.67 -3.17
C ARG A 133 12.08 10.51 -2.72
N VAL A 134 13.07 9.89 -2.08
CA VAL A 134 14.30 10.57 -1.64
C VAL A 134 15.07 11.11 -2.84
N GLU A 135 15.20 10.31 -3.90
CA GLU A 135 15.85 10.73 -5.15
C GLU A 135 15.11 11.90 -5.83
N LEU A 136 13.78 11.86 -5.90
CA LEU A 136 13.00 12.97 -6.44
C LEU A 136 13.17 14.23 -5.59
N LEU A 137 13.08 14.12 -4.26
CA LEU A 137 13.25 15.25 -3.34
C LEU A 137 14.64 15.88 -3.47
N SER A 138 15.71 15.09 -3.53
CA SER A 138 17.07 15.63 -3.71
C SER A 138 17.22 16.36 -5.04
N ASN A 139 16.62 15.84 -6.11
CA ASN A 139 16.62 16.53 -7.41
C ASN A 139 15.83 17.84 -7.36
N TYR A 140 14.67 17.87 -6.69
CA TYR A 140 13.91 19.10 -6.49
C TYR A 140 14.68 20.13 -5.66
N GLU A 141 15.35 19.74 -4.58
CA GLU A 141 16.18 20.63 -3.76
C GLU A 141 17.35 21.23 -4.55
N LEU A 142 18.04 20.41 -5.36
CA LEU A 142 19.12 20.89 -6.23
C LEU A 142 18.61 21.89 -7.28
N ASN A 143 17.47 21.59 -7.90
CA ASN A 143 16.84 22.47 -8.88
C ASN A 143 16.39 23.79 -8.25
N LEU A 144 15.77 23.75 -7.07
CA LEU A 144 15.40 24.97 -6.32
C LEU A 144 16.63 25.79 -5.94
N LYS A 145 17.67 25.14 -5.41
CA LYS A 145 18.90 25.82 -5.01
C LYS A 145 19.59 26.50 -6.19
N ASN A 146 19.62 25.87 -7.36
CA ASN A 146 20.16 26.45 -8.57
C ASN A 146 19.29 27.59 -9.10
N TYR A 147 17.96 27.44 -9.05
CA TYR A 147 17.01 28.48 -9.49
C TYR A 147 17.12 29.76 -8.65
N TYR A 148 17.24 29.64 -7.33
CA TYR A 148 17.35 30.80 -6.43
C TYR A 148 18.79 31.35 -6.28
N LYS A 149 19.81 30.66 -6.81
CA LYS A 149 21.22 31.04 -6.64
C LYS A 149 21.51 32.44 -7.19
N ASP A 150 20.97 32.76 -8.36
CA ASP A 150 21.23 34.04 -9.02
C ASP A 150 20.53 35.21 -8.32
N ASP A 151 19.31 34.99 -7.81
CA ASP A 151 18.57 36.01 -7.06
C ASP A 151 19.20 36.25 -5.69
N LEU A 152 19.62 35.21 -4.98
CA LEU A 152 20.36 35.35 -3.72
C LEU A 152 21.67 36.10 -3.94
N ASN A 153 22.41 35.81 -5.00
CA ASN A 153 23.65 36.52 -5.33
C ASN A 153 23.40 38.00 -5.66
N LYS A 154 22.33 38.33 -6.38
CA LYS A 154 21.94 39.72 -6.65
C LYS A 154 21.63 40.47 -5.35
N ILE A 155 20.78 39.90 -4.49
CA ILE A 155 20.40 40.51 -3.20
C ILE A 155 21.64 40.68 -2.31
N GLN A 156 22.53 39.69 -2.25
CA GLN A 156 23.80 39.80 -1.50
C GLN A 156 24.68 40.94 -2.03
N SER A 157 24.74 41.11 -3.36
CA SER A 157 25.50 42.19 -3.99
C SER A 157 24.90 43.57 -3.68
N GLU A 158 23.57 43.68 -3.61
CA GLU A 158 22.88 44.91 -3.24
C GLU A 158 23.06 45.25 -1.76
N LEU A 159 22.98 44.27 -0.86
CA LEU A 159 23.30 44.44 0.56
C LEU A 159 24.76 44.89 0.76
N THR A 160 25.69 44.36 -0.03
CA THR A 160 27.10 44.76 0.02
C THR A 160 27.29 46.20 -0.46
N LYS A 161 26.53 46.64 -1.47
CA LYS A 161 26.54 48.03 -1.93
C LYS A 161 25.93 48.97 -0.88
N ALA A 162 24.78 48.62 -0.33
CA ALA A 162 24.08 49.41 0.67
C ALA A 162 24.91 49.57 1.95
N SER A 163 25.47 48.49 2.50
CA SER A 163 26.36 48.53 3.66
C SER A 163 27.61 49.39 3.43
N LYS A 164 28.19 49.34 2.23
CA LYS A 164 29.33 50.19 1.85
C LYS A 164 28.95 51.67 1.76
N LEU A 165 27.73 51.98 1.33
CA LEU A 165 27.19 53.35 1.32
C LEU A 165 26.92 53.85 2.76
N VAL A 166 26.37 53.00 3.63
CA VAL A 166 26.14 53.32 5.05
C VAL A 166 27.46 53.59 5.77
N TYR A 167 28.47 52.72 5.60
CA TYR A 167 29.80 52.93 6.17
C TYR A 167 30.43 54.24 5.67
N LYS A 168 30.24 54.56 4.39
CA LYS A 168 30.70 55.82 3.81
C LYS A 168 29.98 57.02 4.44
N SER A 169 28.66 56.97 4.63
CA SER A 169 27.93 58.06 5.28
C SER A 169 28.36 58.25 6.74
N ASP A 170 28.53 57.17 7.51
CA ASP A 170 28.97 57.26 8.92
C ASP A 170 30.37 57.89 9.03
N PHE A 171 31.27 57.51 8.13
CA PHE A 171 32.60 58.11 8.02
C PHE A 171 32.55 59.61 7.69
N PHE A 172 31.63 60.06 6.83
CA PHE A 172 31.44 61.48 6.54
C PHE A 172 30.89 62.25 7.75
N ILE A 173 29.95 61.65 8.50
CA ILE A 173 29.38 62.27 9.71
C ILE A 173 30.44 62.44 10.79
N GLU A 174 31.34 61.45 10.99
CA GLU A 174 32.45 61.61 11.94
C GLU A 174 33.43 62.72 11.53
N ARG A 175 33.73 62.86 10.24
CA ARG A 175 34.56 63.96 9.73
C ARG A 175 33.94 65.33 9.96
N ILE A 176 32.62 65.46 9.77
CA ILE A 176 31.91 66.71 10.02
C ILE A 176 31.89 67.01 11.53
N ARG A 177 31.70 66.00 12.39
CA ARG A 177 31.78 66.16 13.85
C ARG A 177 33.16 66.66 14.30
N GLN A 178 34.24 66.08 13.80
CA GLN A 178 35.60 66.56 14.08
C GLN A 178 35.88 67.98 13.56
N SER A 179 35.27 68.37 12.43
CA SER A 179 35.40 69.73 11.90
C SER A 179 34.61 70.78 12.70
N ASN A 180 33.51 70.39 13.35
CA ASN A 180 32.69 71.27 14.20
C ASN A 180 33.20 71.37 15.65
N GLU A 181 34.05 70.45 16.09
CA GLU A 181 34.74 70.52 17.40
C GLU A 181 36.02 71.37 17.38
N LEU A 182 36.44 71.88 16.21
CA LEU A 182 37.48 72.90 16.12
C LEU A 182 36.87 74.28 16.41
N PRO A 183 37.41 75.06 17.38
CA PRO A 183 36.81 76.32 17.80
C PRO A 183 36.80 77.35 16.67
N ASN A 184 35.63 77.97 16.49
CA ASN A 184 35.43 79.13 15.63
C ASN A 184 36.40 80.27 16.05
N PRO A 185 37.32 80.74 15.19
CA PRO A 185 38.12 81.92 15.51
C PRO A 185 37.27 83.18 15.28
N THR A 186 36.29 83.42 16.15
CA THR A 186 35.67 84.75 16.26
C THR A 186 36.57 85.67 17.08
N ILE A 187 37.26 86.55 16.34
CA ILE A 187 37.40 87.99 16.59
C ILE A 187 37.91 88.40 17.99
N PHE A 188 39.22 88.64 18.11
CA PHE A 188 39.79 89.46 19.18
C PHE A 188 39.84 90.92 18.73
N TYR A 189 38.95 91.74 19.29
CA TYR A 189 39.01 93.20 19.28
C TYR A 189 39.94 93.71 20.41
N TYR A 190 40.68 94.80 20.11
CA TYR A 190 41.24 95.83 21.00
C TYR A 190 41.75 95.45 22.40
N TYR A 191 43.06 95.56 22.65
CA TYR A 191 43.73 96.70 23.31
C TYR A 191 45.25 96.50 23.32
#